data_AF-G7YFL5-F1
#
_entry.id   AF-G7YFL5-F1
#
_cell.length_a   1.000
_cell.length_b   1.000
_cell.length_c   1.000
_cell.angle_alpha   90.00
_cell.angle_beta   90.00
_cell.angle_gamma   90.00
#
_symmetry.space_group_name_H-M   'P 1'
#
loop_
_entity.id
_entity.type
_entity.pdbx_description
1 polymer ?
#
loop_
_entity_poly.entity_id
_entity_poly.type
_entity_poly.pdbx_seq_one_letter_code
_entity_poly.pdbx_strand_id
1 'polypeptide(L)'
;MRAIMSPLCRSWLHQVSRTSVRSAASVLSPLEQKYFPHIGNREIVGFGRNGTPMYYDDVQYPYPGIRFRNHTDEVSCTIFV
;
A
#
# COMPACT_ATOMS: atom_id res chain seq x y z
N MET A 1 1.16 7.35 58.20
CA MET A 1 0.06 6.61 57.53
C MET A 1 0.53 6.29 56.11
N ARG A 2 0.87 5.03 55.80
CA ARG A 2 1.30 4.62 54.45
C ARG A 2 0.11 3.92 53.79
N ALA A 3 -0.46 4.51 52.76
CA ALA A 3 -1.53 3.90 52.00
C ALA A 3 -0.97 2.69 51.24
N ILE A 4 -1.37 1.48 51.66
CA ILE A 4 -1.11 0.25 50.92
C ILE A 4 -2.07 0.25 49.75
N MET A 5 -1.62 0.73 48.59
CA MET A 5 -2.39 0.65 47.36
C MET A 5 -2.57 -0.82 46.99
N SER A 6 -3.82 -1.24 46.79
CA SER A 6 -4.18 -2.62 46.46
C SER A 6 -3.55 -3.05 45.13
N PRO A 7 -3.02 -4.29 45.02
CA PRO A 7 -2.41 -4.79 43.78
C PRO A 7 -3.43 -4.89 42.62
N LEU A 8 -4.73 -4.91 42.94
CA LEU A 8 -5.83 -4.92 41.97
C LEU A 8 -5.97 -3.59 41.19
N CYS A 9 -5.41 -2.49 41.70
CA CYS A 9 -5.44 -1.19 41.02
C CYS A 9 -4.29 -1.00 40.01
N ARG A 10 -3.30 -1.90 39.98
CA ARG A 10 -2.10 -1.76 39.13
C ARG A 10 -2.23 -2.38 37.74
N SER A 11 -3.26 -3.20 37.51
CA SER A 11 -3.52 -3.85 36.21
C SER A 11 -4.08 -2.86 35.17
N TRP A 12 -4.66 -1.74 35.61
CA TRP A 12 -5.35 -0.77 34.75
C TRP A 12 -4.45 0.38 34.27
N LEU A 13 -3.16 0.13 34.01
CA LEU A 13 -2.28 1.11 33.36
C LEU A 13 -1.43 0.53 32.22
N HIS A 14 -1.62 -0.74 31.86
CA HIS A 14 -0.91 -1.38 30.76
C HIS A 14 -1.84 -1.97 29.71
N GLN A 15 -2.90 -1.26 29.34
CA GLN A 15 -3.55 -1.47 28.04
C GLN A 15 -3.10 -0.35 27.10
N VAL A 16 -1.78 -0.21 26.89
CA VAL A 16 -1.25 0.66 25.84
C VAL A 16 -1.77 0.10 24.52
N SER A 17 -2.67 0.85 23.90
CA SER A 17 -3.29 0.57 22.62
C SER A 17 -2.25 0.10 21.60
N ARG A 18 -2.17 -1.21 21.34
CA ARG A 18 -1.54 -1.72 20.12
C ARG A 18 -2.41 -1.25 18.97
N THR A 19 -2.12 -0.09 18.41
CA THR A 19 -2.71 0.35 17.15
C THR A 19 -2.39 -0.73 16.12
N SER A 20 -3.41 -1.46 15.67
CA SER A 20 -3.28 -2.43 14.58
C SER A 20 -2.95 -1.64 13.32
N VAL A 21 -1.66 -1.56 12.98
CA VAL A 21 -1.21 -1.03 11.70
C VAL A 21 -1.69 -2.00 10.62
N ARG A 22 -2.79 -1.64 9.95
CA ARG A 22 -3.22 -2.37 8.75
C ARG A 22 -2.10 -2.23 7.71
N SER A 23 -1.65 -3.34 7.16
CA SER A 23 -0.66 -3.32 6.08
C SER A 23 -1.24 -2.56 4.89
N ALA A 24 -0.51 -1.59 4.33
CA ALA A 24 -0.95 -0.88 3.13
C ALA A 24 -1.30 -1.84 1.98
N ALA A 25 -0.62 -2.99 1.94
CA ALA A 25 -0.87 -4.03 0.95
C ALA A 25 -2.25 -4.73 1.09
N SER A 26 -2.96 -4.61 2.22
CA SER A 26 -4.25 -5.28 2.39
C SER A 26 -5.40 -4.62 1.61
N VAL A 27 -5.18 -3.42 1.07
CA VAL A 27 -6.16 -2.69 0.25
C VAL A 27 -5.90 -2.91 -1.25
N LEU A 28 -4.72 -3.44 -1.59
CA LEU A 28 -4.28 -3.64 -2.97
C LEU A 28 -4.90 -4.90 -3.59
N SER A 29 -5.07 -4.88 -4.90
CA SER A 29 -5.42 -6.09 -5.65
C SER A 29 -4.30 -7.15 -5.54
N PRO A 30 -4.58 -8.44 -5.76
CA PRO A 30 -3.57 -9.50 -5.68
C PRO A 30 -2.35 -9.25 -6.58
N LEU A 31 -2.56 -8.62 -7.73
CA LEU A 31 -1.50 -8.28 -8.66
C LEU A 31 -0.61 -7.17 -8.10
N GLU A 32 -1.20 -6.09 -7.60
CA GLU A 32 -0.45 -5.00 -6.97
C GLU A 32 0.30 -5.47 -5.72
N GLN A 33 -0.32 -6.34 -4.91
CA GLN A 33 0.30 -6.92 -3.73
C GLN A 33 1.56 -7.74 -4.07
N LYS A 34 1.58 -8.42 -5.22
CA LYS A 34 2.75 -9.17 -5.71
C LYS A 34 3.95 -8.26 -6.03
N TYR A 35 3.69 -7.04 -6.50
CA TYR A 35 4.73 -6.10 -6.93
C TYR A 35 5.02 -4.98 -5.92
N PHE A 36 4.24 -4.89 -4.84
CA PHE A 36 4.51 -4.00 -3.72
C PHE A 36 5.80 -4.42 -2.97
N PRO A 37 6.67 -3.49 -2.55
CA PRO A 37 6.65 -2.03 -2.77
C PRO A 37 7.45 -1.58 -4.01
N HIS A 38 7.97 -2.51 -4.82
CA HIS A 38 8.91 -2.21 -5.93
C HIS A 38 8.33 -1.24 -6.97
N ILE A 39 7.03 -1.35 -7.26
CA ILE A 39 6.36 -0.43 -8.18
C ILE A 39 5.86 0.85 -7.49
N GLY A 40 5.89 0.94 -6.17
CA GLY A 40 5.34 2.06 -5.41
C GLY A 40 3.83 2.23 -5.64
N ASN A 41 3.35 3.47 -5.66
CA ASN A 41 1.95 3.81 -5.89
C ASN A 41 1.62 3.95 -7.39
N ARG A 42 2.34 3.25 -8.28
CA ARG A 42 2.09 3.31 -9.72
C ARG A 42 1.00 2.31 -10.09
N GLU A 43 0.10 2.74 -10.97
CA GLU A 43 -0.97 1.90 -11.47
C GLU A 43 -0.46 0.92 -12.54
N ILE A 44 -0.95 -0.32 -12.45
CA ILE A 44 -0.74 -1.35 -13.45
C ILE A 44 -1.80 -1.16 -14.54
N VAL A 45 -1.36 -0.76 -15.74
CA VAL A 45 -2.26 -0.42 -16.86
C VAL A 45 -2.32 -1.49 -17.94
N GLY A 46 -1.45 -2.50 -17.88
CA GLY A 46 -1.40 -3.57 -18.85
C GLY A 46 -0.51 -4.73 -18.42
N PHE A 47 -0.30 -5.68 -19.33
CA PHE A 47 0.46 -6.91 -19.05
C PHE A 47 1.99 -6.73 -19.11
N GLY A 48 2.46 -5.64 -19.72
CA GLY A 48 3.89 -5.39 -19.94
C GLY A 48 4.58 -6.50 -20.72
N ARG A 49 5.92 -6.58 -20.61
CA ARG A 49 6.72 -7.60 -21.31
C ARG A 49 6.70 -8.91 -20.53
N ASN A 50 6.43 -10.03 -21.22
CA ASN A 50 6.36 -11.37 -20.63
C ASN A 50 5.36 -11.48 -19.45
N GLY A 51 4.28 -10.70 -19.47
CA GLY A 51 3.29 -10.67 -18.39
C GLY A 51 3.77 -10.00 -17.09
N THR A 52 4.91 -9.31 -17.14
CA THR A 52 5.43 -8.54 -16.00
C THR A 52 5.09 -7.06 -16.17
N PRO A 53 4.38 -6.45 -15.19
CA PRO A 53 4.05 -5.03 -15.22
C PRO A 53 5.30 -4.21 -14.90
N MET A 54 6.09 -3.93 -15.94
CA MET A 54 7.28 -3.08 -15.89
C MET A 54 7.13 -1.86 -16.78
N TYR A 55 7.84 -0.80 -16.41
CA TYR A 55 7.98 0.37 -17.24
C TYR A 55 9.11 0.10 -18.25
N TYR A 56 8.78 0.15 -19.53
CA TYR A 56 9.71 -0.10 -20.61
C TYR A 56 9.22 0.65 -21.86
N ASP A 57 10.04 1.59 -22.34
CA ASP A 57 9.73 2.40 -23.52
C ASP A 57 10.27 1.70 -24.77
N ASP A 58 9.38 1.17 -25.60
CA ASP A 58 9.71 0.48 -26.84
C ASP A 58 8.68 0.79 -27.92
N VAL A 59 9.16 1.05 -29.14
CA VAL A 59 8.31 1.38 -30.29
C VAL A 59 7.37 0.22 -30.65
N GLN A 60 7.78 -1.02 -30.39
CA GLN A 60 6.95 -2.21 -30.61
C GLN A 60 5.85 -2.39 -29.55
N TYR A 61 5.99 -1.73 -28.40
CA TYR A 61 5.09 -1.86 -27.26
C TYR A 61 4.68 -0.48 -26.75
N PRO A 62 3.79 0.22 -27.48
CA PRO A 62 3.43 1.61 -27.18
C PRO A 62 2.69 1.79 -25.85
N TYR A 63 2.16 0.71 -25.27
CA TYR A 63 1.48 0.72 -23.97
C TYR A 63 2.33 -0.01 -22.92
N PRO A 64 2.96 0.72 -21.96
CA PRO A 64 3.78 0.10 -20.92
C PRO A 64 2.92 -0.69 -19.93
N GLY A 65 3.54 -1.60 -19.15
CA GLY A 65 2.81 -2.38 -18.15
C GLY A 65 2.39 -1.56 -16.92
N ILE A 66 3.14 -0.51 -16.58
CA ILE A 66 2.84 0.42 -15.48
C ILE A 66 2.98 1.87 -15.95
N ARG A 67 2.26 2.79 -15.31
CA ARG A 67 2.44 4.23 -15.58
C ARG A 67 3.82 4.73 -15.14
N PHE A 68 4.33 5.75 -15.84
CA PHE A 68 5.55 6.46 -15.44
C PHE A 68 5.36 7.21 -14.11
N ARG A 69 4.27 7.97 -13.99
CA ARG A 69 3.96 8.78 -12.81
C ARG A 69 3.24 7.96 -11.75
N ASN A 70 3.45 8.34 -10.49
CA ASN A 70 2.69 7.81 -9.35
C ASN A 70 1.21 8.15 -9.50
N HIS A 71 0.36 7.26 -8.98
CA HIS A 71 -1.06 7.51 -8.85
C HIS A 71 -1.26 8.64 -7.83
N THR A 72 -1.86 9.73 -8.30
CA THR A 72 -2.24 10.91 -7.53
C THR A 72 -3.71 11.19 -7.83
N ASP A 73 -4.41 11.88 -6.93
CA ASP A 73 -5.85 12.16 -7.08
C ASP A 73 -6.17 12.93 -8.38
N GLU A 74 -5.22 13.74 -8.87
CA GLU A 74 -5.33 14.43 -10.15
C GLU A 74 -5.29 13.46 -11.35
N VAL A 75 -4.42 12.45 -11.28
CA VAL A 75 -4.24 11.47 -12.37
C VAL A 75 -5.36 10.42 -12.37
N SER A 76 -5.88 10.05 -11.20
CA SER A 76 -6.98 9.09 -11.07
C SER A 76 -8.28 9.59 -11.72
N CYS A 77 -8.54 10.90 -11.61
CA CYS A 77 -9.74 11.54 -12.17
C CYS A 77 -9.69 11.69 -13.70
N THR A 78 -8.50 11.69 -14.30
CA THR A 78 -8.32 11.96 -15.74
C THR A 78 -8.54 10.72 -16.63
N ILE A 79 -8.85 9.54 -16.08
CA ILE A 79 -8.94 8.26 -16.81
C ILE A 79 -10.39 7.92 -17.24
N PHE A 80 -11.31 8.89 -17.24
CA PHE A 80 -12.65 8.74 -17.82
C PHE A 80 -12.84 9.68 -19.00
N VAL A 81 -12.45 9.22 -20.20
CA VAL A 81 -12.97 9.72 -21.48
C VAL A 81 -13.27 8.53 -22.37
#